data_AF-A0A728FFA9-F1
#
_entry.id   AF-A0A728FFA9-F1
#
_cell.length_a   1.000
_cell.length_b   1.000
_cell.length_c   1.000
_cell.angle_alpha   90.00
_cell.angle_beta   90.00
_cell.angle_gamma   90.00
#
_symmetry.space_group_name_H-M   'P 1'
#
loop_
_entity.id
_entity.type
_entity.pdbx_description
1 polymer ?
#
loop_
_entity_poly.entity_id
_entity_poly.type
_entity_poly.pdbx_seq_one_letter_code
_entity_poly.pdbx_strand_id
1 'polypeptide(L)'
;VKTGNLISNRTGSLLNATPRRLRYTIATMLAKDGHNANTIAELLDHSSTSSTGIYIKNLAESVERIDSAVSEQLSFVAEIFMNGIKSKEMTNFKFCSSRKCQSQNLNVNFPCNECAFFMPVDIDEVNPR
;
A
#
# COMPACT_ATOMS: atom_id res chain seq x y z
N VAL A 1 -31.44 -1.48 -15.70
CA VAL A 1 -31.09 -2.81 -15.15
C VAL A 1 -32.21 -3.24 -14.22
N LYS A 2 -32.94 -4.32 -14.51
CA LYS A 2 -33.96 -4.84 -13.58
C LYS A 2 -33.26 -5.58 -12.44
N THR A 3 -33.25 -5.01 -11.24
CA THR A 3 -32.71 -5.65 -10.03
C THR A 3 -33.79 -6.52 -9.38
N GLY A 4 -34.05 -7.70 -9.92
CA GLY A 4 -34.97 -8.65 -9.28
C GLY A 4 -34.35 -9.14 -7.97
N ASN A 5 -34.97 -8.86 -6.82
CA ASN A 5 -34.66 -9.38 -5.47
C ASN A 5 -33.21 -9.86 -5.19
N LEU A 6 -32.21 -9.11 -5.64
CA LEU A 6 -30.81 -9.45 -5.39
C LEU A 6 -30.48 -9.04 -3.96
N ILE A 7 -30.10 -9.99 -3.10
CA ILE A 7 -29.71 -9.69 -1.71
C ILE A 7 -28.18 -9.64 -1.64
N SER A 8 -27.66 -8.62 -0.98
CA SER A 8 -26.22 -8.45 -0.74
C SER A 8 -25.74 -9.40 0.35
N ASN A 9 -24.83 -10.33 0.02
CA ASN A 9 -24.24 -11.24 1.02
C ASN A 9 -23.52 -10.49 2.17
N ARG A 10 -22.97 -9.30 1.90
CA ARG A 10 -22.25 -8.50 2.90
C ARG A 10 -23.17 -7.80 3.91
N THR A 11 -24.38 -7.44 3.50
CA THR A 11 -25.27 -6.56 4.29
C THR A 11 -26.64 -7.17 4.58
N GLY A 12 -27.00 -8.29 3.97
CA GLY A 12 -28.32 -8.93 4.09
C GLY A 12 -29.49 -8.13 3.48
N SER A 13 -29.22 -6.96 2.89
CA SER A 13 -30.22 -6.05 2.32
C SER A 13 -30.30 -6.14 0.81
N LEU A 14 -31.39 -5.61 0.23
CA LEU A 14 -31.56 -5.53 -1.21
C LEU A 14 -30.40 -4.75 -1.86
N LEU A 15 -29.77 -5.38 -2.85
CA LEU A 15 -28.65 -4.85 -3.59
C LEU A 15 -29.13 -3.82 -4.59
N ASN A 16 -28.85 -2.54 -4.33
CA ASN A 16 -29.03 -1.48 -5.32
C ASN A 16 -27.93 -1.59 -6.41
N ALA A 17 -28.21 -2.29 -7.51
CA ALA A 17 -27.27 -2.41 -8.61
C ALA A 17 -27.35 -1.20 -9.54
N THR A 18 -26.26 -0.44 -9.61
CA THR A 18 -26.11 0.70 -10.52
C THR A 18 -25.07 0.38 -11.58
N PRO A 19 -25.12 1.02 -12.77
CA PRO A 19 -24.10 0.83 -13.81
C PRO A 19 -22.68 1.08 -13.29
N ARG A 20 -22.51 2.03 -12.37
CA ARG A 20 -21.23 2.29 -11.70
C ARG A 20 -20.76 1.09 -10.90
N ARG A 21 -21.62 0.46 -10.10
CA ARG A 21 -21.24 -0.73 -9.32
C ARG A 21 -20.86 -1.90 -10.22
N LEU A 22 -21.59 -2.10 -11.32
CA LEU A 22 -21.26 -3.13 -12.31
C LEU A 22 -19.89 -2.89 -12.96
N ARG A 23 -19.59 -1.64 -13.34
CA ARG A 23 -18.27 -1.24 -13.85
C ARG A 23 -17.16 -1.57 -12.84
N TYR A 24 -17.34 -1.19 -11.58
CA TYR A 24 -16.39 -1.51 -10.51
C TYR A 24 -16.22 -3.02 -10.35
N THR A 25 -17.31 -3.78 -10.32
CA THR A 25 -17.25 -5.24 -10.19
C THR A 25 -16.43 -5.88 -11.31
N ILE A 26 -16.72 -5.55 -12.58
CA ILE A 26 -15.99 -6.11 -13.73
C ILE A 26 -14.52 -5.70 -13.68
N ALA A 27 -14.24 -4.42 -13.45
CA ALA A 27 -12.87 -3.91 -13.41
C ALA A 27 -12.04 -4.56 -12.29
N THR A 28 -12.62 -4.70 -11.10
CA THR A 28 -11.96 -5.34 -9.95
C THR A 28 -11.78 -6.84 -10.18
N MET A 29 -12.72 -7.53 -10.83
CA MET A 29 -12.54 -8.93 -11.22
C MET A 29 -11.37 -9.09 -12.20
N LEU A 30 -11.31 -8.30 -13.26
CA LEU A 30 -10.19 -8.34 -14.21
C LEU A 30 -8.84 -8.02 -13.55
N ALA A 31 -8.84 -7.09 -12.60
CA ALA A 31 -7.64 -6.77 -11.84
C ALA A 31 -7.18 -7.94 -10.94
N LYS A 32 -8.13 -8.68 -10.34
CA LYS A 32 -7.83 -9.92 -9.59
C LYS A 32 -7.23 -10.99 -10.48
N ASP A 33 -7.78 -11.15 -11.69
CA ASP A 33 -7.28 -12.10 -12.69
C ASP A 33 -5.90 -11.69 -13.26
N GLY A 34 -5.34 -10.55 -12.81
CA GLY A 34 -3.99 -10.10 -13.16
C GLY A 34 -3.91 -9.33 -14.47
N HIS A 35 -5.03 -8.90 -15.04
CA HIS A 35 -5.01 -8.07 -16.24
C HIS A 35 -4.39 -6.69 -15.97
N ASN A 36 -3.63 -6.20 -16.94
CA ASN A 36 -2.98 -4.90 -16.85
C ASN A 36 -3.99 -3.74 -17.01
N ALA A 37 -3.59 -2.53 -16.58
CA ALA A 37 -4.45 -1.35 -16.60
C ALA A 37 -4.91 -0.92 -18.02
N ASN A 38 -4.15 -1.26 -19.07
CA ASN A 38 -4.51 -0.93 -20.46
C ASN A 38 -5.68 -1.80 -20.91
N THR A 39 -5.59 -3.11 -20.71
CA THR A 39 -6.66 -4.07 -21.04
C THR A 39 -7.96 -3.73 -20.30
N ILE A 40 -7.86 -3.37 -19.02
CA ILE A 40 -9.03 -2.97 -18.24
C ILE A 40 -9.60 -1.63 -18.75
N ALA A 41 -8.74 -0.66 -19.09
CA ALA A 41 -9.20 0.62 -19.66
C ALA A 41 -9.96 0.41 -20.98
N GLU A 42 -9.43 -0.41 -21.88
CA GLU A 42 -10.04 -0.75 -23.16
C GLU A 42 -11.41 -1.42 -22.98
N LEU A 43 -11.49 -2.42 -22.10
CA LEU A 43 -12.75 -3.15 -21.86
C LEU A 43 -13.84 -2.28 -21.22
N LEU A 44 -13.44 -1.27 -20.46
CA LEU A 44 -14.38 -0.31 -19.84
C LEU A 44 -14.66 0.92 -20.69
N ASP A 45 -14.10 0.99 -21.91
CA ASP A 45 -14.18 2.14 -22.82
C ASP A 45 -13.69 3.45 -22.16
N HIS A 46 -12.57 3.35 -21.45
CA HIS A 46 -11.90 4.50 -20.86
C HIS A 46 -10.95 5.16 -21.87
N SER A 47 -10.98 6.50 -21.93
CA SER A 47 -10.04 7.29 -22.73
C SER A 47 -8.62 7.34 -22.16
N SER A 48 -8.44 6.98 -20.88
CA SER A 48 -7.15 7.01 -20.19
C SER A 48 -7.06 5.95 -19.10
N THR A 49 -5.86 5.38 -18.97
CA THR A 49 -5.49 4.38 -17.96
C THR A 49 -5.29 4.97 -16.57
N SER A 50 -5.15 6.29 -16.46
CA SER A 50 -5.00 7.01 -15.19
C SER A 50 -6.17 6.76 -14.23
N SER A 51 -7.38 6.66 -14.77
CA SER A 51 -8.61 6.40 -13.99
C SER A 51 -8.80 4.93 -13.63
N THR A 52 -8.16 4.01 -14.37
CA THR A 52 -8.26 2.57 -14.15
C THR A 52 -7.60 2.12 -12.84
N GLY A 53 -6.59 2.86 -12.38
CA GLY A 53 -5.91 2.58 -11.11
C GLY A 53 -6.84 2.56 -9.90
N ILE A 54 -7.99 3.23 -9.95
CA ILE A 54 -9.00 3.24 -8.87
C ILE A 54 -9.57 1.83 -8.62
N TYR A 55 -9.65 0.98 -9.65
CA TYR A 55 -10.20 -0.36 -9.55
C TYR A 55 -9.19 -1.42 -9.08
N ILE A 56 -7.90 -1.16 -9.30
CA ILE A 56 -6.79 -2.09 -9.05
C ILE A 56 -6.24 -1.95 -7.62
N LYS A 57 -6.23 -0.72 -7.08
CA LYS A 57 -5.56 -0.39 -5.80
C LYS A 57 -6.18 -1.04 -4.56
N ASN A 58 -7.39 -1.59 -4.62
CA ASN A 58 -8.13 -2.07 -3.45
C ASN A 58 -8.42 -3.58 -3.51
N LEU A 59 -7.43 -4.37 -3.92
CA LEU A 59 -7.54 -5.83 -3.97
C LEU A 59 -7.04 -6.43 -2.66
N ALA A 60 -7.92 -7.15 -1.96
CA ALA A 60 -7.56 -7.88 -0.74
C ALA A 60 -6.43 -8.91 -0.99
N GLU A 61 -6.39 -9.50 -2.17
CA GLU A 61 -5.34 -10.44 -2.58
C GLU A 61 -3.96 -9.77 -2.75
N SER A 62 -3.93 -8.46 -3.03
CA SER A 62 -2.67 -7.72 -3.07
C SER A 62 -2.03 -7.57 -1.69
N VAL A 63 -2.78 -7.78 -0.59
CA VAL A 63 -2.27 -7.61 0.77
C VAL A 63 -1.12 -8.57 1.04
N GLU A 64 -1.24 -9.85 0.70
CA GLU A 64 -0.18 -10.84 0.94
C GLU A 64 1.10 -10.51 0.16
N ARG A 65 0.96 -10.05 -1.08
CA ARG A 65 2.09 -9.63 -1.92
C ARG A 65 2.76 -8.37 -1.39
N ILE A 66 1.96 -7.39 -0.96
CA ILE A 66 2.47 -6.15 -0.36
C ILE A 66 3.20 -6.49 0.94
N ASP A 67 2.57 -7.26 1.82
CA ASP A 67 3.16 -7.70 3.09
C ASP A 67 4.48 -8.43 2.87
N SER A 68 4.52 -9.41 1.97
CA SER A 68 5.76 -10.11 1.61
C SER A 68 6.86 -9.15 1.12
N ALA A 69 6.51 -8.14 0.32
CA ALA A 69 7.48 -7.20 -0.24
C ALA A 69 8.04 -6.19 0.80
N VAL A 70 7.28 -5.89 1.86
CA VAL A 70 7.66 -4.89 2.87
C VAL A 70 8.03 -5.50 4.22
N SER A 71 7.69 -6.77 4.47
CA SER A 71 7.81 -7.44 5.77
C SER A 71 9.21 -7.35 6.37
N GLU A 72 10.25 -7.62 5.57
CA GLU A 72 11.64 -7.55 6.03
C GLU A 72 12.00 -6.13 6.51
N GLN A 73 11.63 -5.11 5.72
CA GLN A 73 11.93 -3.70 6.00
C GLN A 73 11.14 -3.16 7.19
N LEU A 74 9.94 -3.68 7.41
CA LEU A 74 9.03 -3.23 8.46
C LEU A 74 9.02 -4.13 9.71
N SER A 75 9.77 -5.24 9.69
CA SER A 75 9.80 -6.26 10.76
C SER A 75 10.08 -5.67 12.14
N PHE A 76 11.06 -4.77 12.24
CA PHE A 76 11.40 -4.07 13.47
C PHE A 76 10.26 -3.18 13.98
N VAL A 77 9.63 -2.41 13.09
CA VAL A 77 8.50 -1.55 13.44
C VAL A 77 7.32 -2.40 13.94
N ALA A 78 7.06 -3.52 13.26
CA ALA A 78 6.05 -4.48 13.68
C ALA A 78 6.37 -5.08 15.05
N GLU A 79 7.64 -5.38 15.35
CA GLU A 79 8.07 -5.88 16.65
C GLU A 79 7.80 -4.87 17.78
N ILE A 80 8.12 -3.59 17.57
CA ILE A 80 7.81 -2.54 18.56
C ILE A 80 6.31 -2.46 18.84
N PHE A 81 5.48 -2.48 17.79
CA PHE A 81 4.03 -2.41 17.96
C PHE A 81 3.47 -3.63 18.70
N MET A 82 3.99 -4.82 18.40
CA MET A 82 3.52 -6.08 18.99
C MET A 82 4.01 -6.29 20.42
N ASN A 83 5.25 -5.87 20.71
CA ASN A 83 5.97 -6.25 21.92
C ASN A 83 6.37 -5.07 22.82
N GLY A 84 6.10 -3.84 22.40
CA GLY A 84 6.57 -2.62 23.04
C GLY A 84 8.07 -2.39 22.85
N ILE A 85 8.55 -1.21 23.25
CA ILE A 85 9.98 -0.87 23.23
C ILE A 85 10.66 -1.59 24.41
N LYS A 86 11.42 -2.65 24.12
CA LYS A 86 12.10 -3.45 25.15
C LYS A 86 13.51 -2.96 25.48
N SER A 87 14.17 -2.24 24.58
CA SER A 87 15.53 -1.70 24.77
C SER A 87 15.55 -0.18 24.67
N LYS A 88 16.37 0.47 25.50
CA LYS A 88 16.69 1.90 25.39
C LYS A 88 17.68 2.22 24.27
N GLU A 89 18.26 1.19 23.65
CA GLU A 89 19.20 1.36 22.53
C GLU A 89 18.44 1.72 21.25
N MET A 90 18.84 2.85 20.65
CA MET A 90 18.30 3.35 19.40
C MET A 90 18.83 2.49 18.25
N THR A 91 18.01 1.56 17.77
CA THR A 91 18.33 0.76 16.58
C THR A 91 18.29 1.67 15.36
N ASN A 92 19.42 1.84 14.68
CA ASN A 92 19.53 2.68 13.50
C ASN A 92 18.58 2.21 12.39
N PHE A 93 17.55 3.00 12.12
CA PHE A 93 16.51 2.72 11.13
C PHE A 93 17.05 2.97 9.72
N LYS A 94 17.32 1.90 8.96
CA LYS A 94 17.84 2.02 7.59
C LYS A 94 16.69 2.10 6.58
N PHE A 95 15.86 3.15 6.68
CA PHE A 95 14.81 3.44 5.69
C PHE A 95 15.38 3.73 4.30
N CYS A 96 16.64 4.15 4.24
CA CYS A 96 17.35 4.31 2.98
C CYS A 96 18.03 3.00 2.59
N SER A 97 17.49 2.34 1.57
CA SER A 97 18.31 1.48 0.70
C SER A 97 19.58 2.26 0.38
N SER A 98 20.72 1.77 0.87
CA SER A 98 22.03 2.42 0.71
C SER A 98 22.33 2.79 -0.74
N ARG A 99 21.64 2.18 -1.72
CA ARG A 99 21.70 2.52 -3.14
C ARG A 99 21.35 3.98 -3.46
N LYS A 100 20.38 4.61 -2.77
CA LYS A 100 20.04 6.05 -3.01
C LYS A 100 21.08 7.00 -2.43
N CYS A 101 21.75 6.61 -1.34
CA CYS A 101 22.86 7.37 -0.77
C CYS A 101 24.16 7.15 -1.58
N GLN A 102 24.38 5.94 -2.10
CA GLN A 102 25.54 5.57 -2.92
C GLN A 102 25.51 6.22 -4.32
N SER A 103 24.32 6.45 -4.90
CA SER A 103 24.21 7.10 -6.22
C SER A 103 24.66 8.56 -6.26
N GLN A 104 24.91 9.18 -5.10
CA GLN A 104 25.40 10.56 -4.99
C GLN A 104 26.90 10.68 -4.73
N ASN A 105 27.70 9.60 -4.87
CA ASN A 105 29.16 9.65 -4.66
C ASN A 105 29.58 10.25 -3.31
N LEU A 106 28.77 10.10 -2.27
CA LEU A 106 29.22 10.36 -0.91
C LEU A 106 29.98 9.11 -0.46
N ASN A 107 31.25 9.35 -0.10
CA ASN A 107 32.22 8.35 0.37
C ASN A 107 31.54 7.34 1.32
N VAL A 108 32.00 6.09 1.32
CA VAL A 108 31.41 4.93 2.06
C VAL A 108 31.19 5.19 3.56
N ASN A 109 31.75 6.29 4.08
CA ASN A 109 31.69 6.77 5.45
C ASN A 109 30.79 8.00 5.69
N PHE A 110 29.85 8.33 4.79
CA PHE A 110 28.95 9.47 5.00
C PHE A 110 27.92 9.16 6.11
N PRO A 111 27.90 9.93 7.21
CA PRO A 111 27.08 9.59 8.36
C PRO A 111 25.60 9.90 8.06
N CYS A 112 24.70 8.98 8.42
CA CYS A 112 23.29 9.05 8.01
C CYS A 112 22.55 10.28 8.56
N ASN A 113 23.00 10.87 9.66
CA ASN A 113 22.43 12.06 10.30
C ASN A 113 22.64 13.36 9.50
N GLU A 114 23.56 13.37 8.53
CA GLU A 114 23.81 14.53 7.66
C GLU A 114 23.14 14.37 6.29
N CYS A 115 22.37 13.30 6.07
CA CYS A 115 21.70 13.05 4.81
C CYS A 115 20.51 14.00 4.63
N ALA A 116 20.35 14.56 3.42
CA ALA A 116 19.18 15.38 3.07
C ALA A 116 17.83 14.63 3.21
N PHE A 117 17.86 13.30 3.29
CA PHE A 117 16.69 12.44 3.52
C PHE A 117 16.59 11.91 4.96
N PHE A 118 17.46 12.34 5.86
CA PHE A 118 17.40 11.95 7.27
C PHE A 118 16.23 12.67 7.94
N MET A 119 15.27 11.88 8.43
CA MET A 119 14.21 12.36 9.31
C MET A 119 14.51 11.84 10.71
N PRO A 120 15.05 12.67 11.63
CA PRO A 120 15.21 12.26 13.02
C PRO A 120 13.83 12.01 13.63
N VAL A 121 13.70 10.92 14.39
CA VAL A 121 12.54 10.68 15.25
C VAL A 121 12.95 11.18 16.63
N ASP A 122 12.39 12.31 17.06
CA ASP A 122 12.61 12.82 18.41
C ASP A 122 11.87 11.93 19.41
N ILE A 123 12.63 11.14 20.17
CA ILE A 123 12.09 10.19 21.17
C ILE A 123 11.27 10.91 22.26
N ASP A 124 11.56 12.19 22.49
CA ASP A 124 10.89 13.03 23.48
C ASP A 124 9.46 13.47 23.07
N GLU A 125 9.08 13.36 21.80
CA GLU A 125 7.71 13.67 21.35
C GLU A 125 6.71 12.52 21.56
N VAL A 126 7.19 11.28 21.71
CA VAL A 126 6.34 10.08 21.74
C VAL A 126 5.83 9.75 23.14
N ASN A 127 6.41 10.34 24.19
CA ASN A 127 6.03 10.06 25.57
C ASN A 127 5.86 11.35 26.38
N PRO A 128 4.72 12.07 26.21
CA PRO A 128 4.35 13.09 27.18
C PRO A 128 4.10 12.38 28.52
N ARG A 129 4.78 12.86 29.55
CA ARG A 129 4.66 12.38 30.94
C ARG A 129 3.21 12.22 31.41
#